data_AF-A0A4P5WGL9-F1
#
_entry.id   AF-A0A4P5WGL9-F1
#
_cell.length_a   1.000
_cell.length_b   1.000
_cell.length_c   1.000
_cell.angle_alpha   90.00
_cell.angle_beta   90.00
_cell.angle_gamma   90.00
#
_symmetry.space_group_name_H-M   'P 1'
#
loop_
_entity.id
_entity.type
_entity.pdbx_description
1 polymer ?
#
loop_
_entity_poly.entity_id
_entity_poly.type
_entity_poly.pdbx_seq_one_letter_code
_entity_poly.pdbx_strand_id
1 'polypeptide(L)' 'MTTITIDDKAYNIDTLSEEAKSQLGSLQFVDAELQRLNAQAAVLQTARLAYANALKSALPPVQTELLSH' A
#
# COMPACT_ATOMS: atom_id res chain seq x y z
N MET A 1 29.05 -6.38 13.39
CA MET A 1 28.32 -5.18 13.84
C MET A 1 27.21 -4.93 12.85
N THR A 2 25.98 -5.26 13.24
CA THR A 2 24.79 -5.04 12.40
C THR A 2 24.23 -3.67 12.76
N THR A 3 24.30 -2.72 11.82
CA THR A 3 23.76 -1.38 12.00
C THR A 3 22.40 -1.23 11.33
N ILE A 4 21.47 -0.56 12.00
CA ILE A 4 20.18 -0.15 11.45
C ILE A 4 20.11 1.37 11.41
N THR A 5 19.34 1.89 10.45
CA THR A 5 19.09 3.33 10.38
C THR A 5 17.65 3.59 10.82
N ILE A 6 17.48 4.42 11.84
CA ILE A 6 16.18 4.90 12.34
C ILE A 6 16.26 6.43 12.34
N ASP A 7 15.31 7.11 11.70
CA ASP A 7 15.26 8.57 11.58
C ASP A 7 16.62 9.19 11.13
N ASP A 8 17.19 8.63 10.05
CA ASP A 8 18.48 9.03 9.47
C ASP A 8 19.70 8.87 10.39
N LYS A 9 19.56 8.19 11.53
CA LYS A 9 20.66 7.89 12.46
C LYS A 9 21.00 6.40 12.44
N ALA A 10 22.28 6.10 12.30
CA ALA A 10 22.80 4.75 12.37
C ALA A 10 22.97 4.30 13.83
N TYR A 11 22.34 3.19 14.19
CA TYR A 11 22.45 2.54 15.49
C TYR A 11 23.06 1.16 15.33
N ASN A 12 24.01 0.81 16.20
CA ASN A 12 24.50 -0.56 16.28
C ASN A 12 23.50 -1.40 17.08
N ILE A 13 22.90 -2.41 16.46
CA ILE A 13 21.94 -3.32 17.11
C ILE A 13 22.53 -3.93 18.38
N ASP A 14 23.82 -4.26 18.36
CA ASP A 14 24.51 -4.93 19.47
C ASP A 14 24.59 -4.04 20.71
N THR A 15 24.42 -2.72 20.54
CA THR A 15 24.45 -1.71 21.60
C THR A 15 23.07 -1.31 22.13
N LEU A 16 22.00 -1.80 21.49
CA LEU A 16 20.63 -1.51 21.91
C LEU A 16 20.24 -2.35 23.14
N SER A 17 19.35 -1.81 23.97
CA SER A 17 18.75 -2.57 25.08
C SER A 17 17.85 -3.68 24.54
N GLU A 18 17.57 -4.70 25.36
CA GLU A 18 16.68 -5.80 24.98
C GLU A 18 15.26 -5.31 24.69
N GLU A 19 14.78 -4.30 25.42
CA GLU A 19 13.50 -3.66 25.15
C GLU A 19 13.49 -2.98 23.78
N ALA A 20 14.56 -2.25 23.44
CA ALA A 20 14.67 -1.59 22.14
C ALA A 20 14.70 -2.60 20.97
N LYS A 21 15.39 -3.73 21.13
CA LYS A 21 15.40 -4.82 20.15
C LYS A 21 14.00 -5.45 19.99
N SER A 22 13.27 -5.64 21.09
CA SER A 22 11.90 -6.18 21.08
C SER A 22 10.92 -5.24 20.35
N GLN A 23 11.01 -3.94 20.62
CA GLN A 23 10.20 -2.94 19.92
C GLN A 23 10.56 -2.85 18.43
N LEU A 24 11.85 -2.92 18.08
CA LEU A 24 12.29 -2.97 16.70
C LEU A 24 11.71 -4.18 15.95
N GLY A 25 11.73 -5.37 16.56
CA GLY A 25 11.14 -6.56 15.96
C GLY A 25 9.63 -6.42 15.74
N SER A 26 8.94 -5.83 16.72
CA SER A 26 7.50 -5.54 16.61
C SER A 26 7.21 -4.55 15.49
N LEU A 27 8.02 -3.50 15.34
CA LEU A 27 7.89 -2.51 14.27
C LEU A 27 8.11 -3.14 12.89
N GLN A 28 9.19 -3.91 12.72
CA GLN A 28 9.48 -4.63 11.48
C GLN A 28 8.34 -5.58 11.07
N PHE A 29 7.73 -6.25 12.04
CA PHE A 29 6.56 -7.11 11.79
C PHE A 29 5.37 -6.30 11.27
N VAL A 30 5.05 -5.17 11.92
CA VAL A 30 3.95 -4.29 11.49
C VAL A 30 4.21 -3.70 10.11
N ASP A 31 5.44 -3.27 9.83
CA ASP A 31 5.83 -2.71 8.53
C ASP A 31 5.67 -3.75 7.41
N ALA A 32 6.08 -5.00 7.65
CA ALA A 32 5.89 -6.08 6.69
C ALA A 32 4.39 -6.34 6.41
N GLU A 33 3.55 -6.28 7.44
CA GLU A 33 2.10 -6.46 7.28
C GLU A 33 1.45 -5.27 6.53
N LEU A 34 1.88 -4.04 6.80
CA LEU A 34 1.46 -2.86 6.05
C LEU A 34 1.85 -2.96 4.57
N GLN A 35 3.07 -3.42 4.27
CA GLN A 35 3.49 -3.69 2.89
C GLN A 35 2.61 -4.75 2.23
N ARG A 36 2.26 -5.82 2.95
CA ARG A 36 1.36 -6.88 2.46
C ARG A 36 -0.04 -6.34 2.15
N LEU A 37 -0.58 -5.47 2.98
CA LEU A 37 -1.87 -4.83 2.76
C LEU A 37 -1.83 -3.88 1.56
N ASN A 38 -0.76 -3.09 1.41
CA ASN A 38 -0.59 -2.20 0.26
C ASN A 38 -0.51 -2.98 -1.06
N ALA A 39 0.16 -4.14 -1.07
CA ALA A 39 0.19 -5.02 -2.23
C ALA A 39 -1.21 -5.53 -2.59
N GLN A 40 -2.00 -5.97 -1.61
CA GLN A 40 -3.39 -6.40 -1.82
C GLN A 40 -4.26 -5.25 -2.35
N ALA A 41 -4.12 -4.04 -1.78
CA ALA A 41 -4.83 -2.86 -2.25
C ALA A 41 -4.50 -2.54 -3.71
N ALA A 42 -3.25 -2.66 -4.14
CA ALA A 42 -2.84 -2.44 -5.53
C ALA A 42 -3.49 -3.44 -6.50
N VAL A 43 -3.58 -4.72 -6.10
CA VAL A 43 -4.29 -5.76 -6.88
C VAL A 43 -5.77 -5.41 -7.02
N LEU A 44 -6.43 -5.05 -5.92
CA LEU A 44 -7.85 -4.69 -5.93
C LEU A 44 -8.11 -3.42 -6.74
N GLN A 45 -7.22 -2.44 -6.68
CA GLN A 45 -7.32 -1.22 -7.49
C GLN A 45 -7.23 -1.54 -8.99
N THR A 46 -6.36 -2.47 -9.38
CA THR A 46 -6.25 -2.95 -10.77
C THR A 46 -7.55 -3.63 -11.21
N ALA A 47 -8.09 -4.54 -10.39
CA ALA A 47 -9.35 -5.21 -10.67
C ALA A 47 -10.52 -4.21 -10.80
N ARG A 48 -10.59 -3.23 -9.89
CA ARG A 48 -11.60 -2.15 -9.95
C ARG A 48 -11.54 -1.39 -11.27
N LEU A 49 -10.34 -1.04 -11.75
CA LEU A 49 -10.17 -0.35 -13.03
C LEU A 49 -10.64 -1.22 -14.20
N ALA A 50 -10.29 -2.51 -14.20
CA ALA A 50 -10.75 -3.45 -15.22
C ALA A 50 -12.29 -3.53 -15.26
N TYR A 51 -12.93 -3.68 -14.10
CA TYR A 51 -14.39 -3.71 -14.01
C TYR A 51 -15.05 -2.39 -14.41
N ALA A 52 -14.47 -1.25 -14.04
CA ALA A 52 -14.99 0.05 -14.46
C ALA A 52 -14.93 0.22 -15.99
N ASN A 53 -13.86 -0.26 -16.63
CA ASN A 53 -13.73 -0.23 -18.09
C ASN A 53 -14.72 -1.19 -18.76
N ALA A 54 -14.84 -2.42 -18.26
CA ALA A 54 -15.82 -3.38 -18.77
C ALA A 54 -17.26 -2.84 -18.65
N LEU A 55 -17.59 -2.21 -17.53
CA LEU A 55 -18.88 -1.54 -17.35
C LEU A 55 -19.09 -0.44 -18.39
N LYS A 56 -18.12 0.46 -18.58
CA LYS A 56 -18.22 1.52 -19.60
C LYS A 56 -18.48 0.97 -21.00
N SER A 57 -17.87 -0.17 -21.35
CA SER A 57 -18.08 -0.83 -22.65
C SER A 57 -19.44 -1.52 -22.76
N ALA A 58 -20.04 -1.93 -21.63
CA ALA A 58 -21.34 -2.58 -21.60
C ALA A 58 -22.51 -1.59 -21.51
N LEU A 59 -22.26 -0.35 -21.07
CA LEU A 59 -23.28 0.68 -20.99
C LEU A 59 -23.69 1.16 -22.40
N PRO A 60 -24.99 1.42 -22.63
CA PRO A 60 -25.43 2.03 -23.87
C PRO A 60 -24.80 3.42 -24.04
N PRO A 61 -24.60 3.90 -25.29
CA PRO A 61 -24.12 5.25 -25.52
C PRO A 61 -25.04 6.23 -24.80
N VAL A 62 -24.45 7.19 -24.09
CA VAL A 62 -25.22 8.29 -23.48
C VAL A 62 -25.84 9.05 -24.64
N GLN A 63 -27.14 8.84 -24.86
CA GLN A 63 -27.93 9.58 -25.83
C GLN A 63 -27.89 11.05 -25.40
N THR A 64 -26.90 11.79 -25.89
CA THR A 64 -26.87 13.25 -25.84
C THR A 64 -27.80 13.76 -26.96
N GLU A 65 -29.04 13.33 -26.91
CA GLU A 65 -30.14 13.95 -27.66
C GLU A 65 -31.06 14.49 -26.59
N LEU A 66 -30.98 15.80 -26.34
CA LEU A 66 -32.05 16.65 -25.78
C LEU A 66 -31.54 18.10 -25.55
N LEU A 67 -30.66 18.61 -26.42
CA LEU A 67 -30.40 20.06 -26.56
C LEU A 67 -30.34 20.44 -28.04
N SER A 68 -31.27 19.92 -28.81
CA SER A 68 -31.61 20.42 -30.14
C SER A 68 -33.10 20.74 -30.17
N HIS A 69 -33.49 21.83 -29.51
CA HIS A 69 -34.62 22.69 -29.86
C HIS A 69 -34.42 24.06 -29.21
#